data_AF-A0AAV3UQG1-F1
#
_entry.id   AF-A0AAV3UQG1-F1
#
_cell.length_a   1.000
_cell.length_b   1.000
_cell.length_c   1.000
_cell.angle_alpha   90.00
_cell.angle_beta   90.00
_cell.angle_gamma   90.00
#
_symmetry.space_group_name_H-M   'P 1'
#
loop_
_entity.id
_entity.type
_entity.pdbx_description
1 polymer ?
#
loop_
_entity_poly.entity_id
_entity_poly.type
_entity_poly.pdbx_seq_one_letter_code
_entity_poly.pdbx_strand_id
1 'polypeptide(L)'
;MENKDTQERGTSREQITEIVSSWPGISVDEGRFNSTSFKLAGREIGHLHPRLADIDYPRSLRNQLIADGLTEQHHAVPEHPNATTFHIESADDIDHVAWLFRLSYLIRVAIQQEVGKGESESVEIDIQKGLDELAPSNTVRNAFEAALVG
;
A
#
# COMPACT_ATOMS: atom_id res chain seq x y z
N MET A 1 -6.92 32.18 0.00
CA MET A 1 -6.75 31.04 -0.92
C MET A 1 -6.36 29.74 -0.19
N GLU A 2 -5.83 29.79 1.05
CA GLU A 2 -5.40 28.61 1.84
C GLU A 2 -6.46 27.56 2.24
N ASN A 3 -7.77 27.87 2.15
CA ASN A 3 -8.80 26.97 2.71
C ASN A 3 -9.22 25.84 1.76
N LYS A 4 -9.15 26.03 0.44
CA LYS A 4 -9.66 25.04 -0.52
C LYS A 4 -8.70 23.85 -0.64
N ASP A 5 -7.42 24.12 -0.86
CA ASP A 5 -6.40 23.07 -1.00
C ASP A 5 -6.22 22.24 0.29
N THR A 6 -6.35 22.89 1.45
CA THR A 6 -6.24 22.18 2.74
C THR A 6 -7.46 21.29 2.99
N GLN A 7 -8.64 21.73 2.58
CA GLN A 7 -9.86 20.94 2.69
C GLN A 7 -9.89 19.77 1.69
N GLU A 8 -9.50 20.00 0.43
CA GLU A 8 -9.39 18.93 -0.57
C GLU A 8 -8.38 17.86 -0.16
N ARG A 9 -7.21 18.24 0.37
CA ARG A 9 -6.22 17.27 0.89
C ARG A 9 -6.73 16.49 2.10
N GLY A 10 -7.47 17.14 3.00
CA GLY A 10 -8.14 16.47 4.12
C GLY A 10 -9.08 15.38 3.62
N THR A 11 -9.89 15.70 2.61
CA THR A 11 -10.83 14.77 1.97
C THR A 11 -10.11 13.61 1.26
N SER A 12 -9.03 13.86 0.52
CA SER A 12 -8.27 12.77 -0.13
C SER A 12 -7.75 11.76 0.88
N ARG A 13 -7.16 12.23 1.99
CA ARG A 13 -6.63 11.34 3.04
C ARG A 13 -7.74 10.52 3.69
N GLU A 14 -8.88 11.15 3.98
CA GLU A 14 -10.04 10.47 4.57
C GLU A 14 -10.58 9.38 3.63
N GLN A 15 -10.72 9.67 2.33
CA GLN A 15 -11.17 8.70 1.34
C GLN A 15 -10.21 7.52 1.18
N ILE A 16 -8.89 7.78 1.11
CA ILE A 16 -7.90 6.69 1.06
C ILE A 16 -7.98 5.85 2.35
N THR A 17 -8.12 6.50 3.51
CA THR A 17 -8.26 5.80 4.79
C THR A 17 -9.50 4.91 4.82
N GLU A 18 -10.65 5.39 4.34
CA GLU A 18 -11.88 4.61 4.24
C GLU A 18 -11.70 3.40 3.31
N ILE A 19 -11.11 3.60 2.13
CA ILE A 19 -10.83 2.52 1.16
C ILE A 19 -9.94 1.44 1.79
N VAL A 20 -8.78 1.82 2.32
CA VAL A 20 -7.79 0.85 2.83
C VAL A 20 -8.29 0.14 4.09
N SER A 21 -8.96 0.87 4.99
CA SER A 21 -9.51 0.28 6.23
C SER A 21 -10.69 -0.67 5.99
N SER A 22 -11.34 -0.60 4.83
CA SER A 22 -12.42 -1.52 4.47
C SER A 22 -11.93 -2.94 4.13
N TRP A 23 -10.62 -3.13 3.90
CA TRP A 23 -10.09 -4.42 3.48
C TRP A 23 -10.02 -5.41 4.64
N PRO A 24 -10.34 -6.70 4.41
CA PRO A 24 -10.32 -7.71 5.46
C PRO A 24 -8.98 -7.78 6.20
N GLY A 25 -9.03 -7.75 7.53
CA GLY A 25 -7.85 -7.89 8.38
C GLY A 25 -6.98 -6.63 8.52
N ILE A 26 -7.37 -5.51 7.90
CA ILE A 26 -6.73 -4.21 8.15
C ILE A 26 -7.20 -3.62 9.47
N SER A 27 -6.26 -3.22 10.31
CA SER A 27 -6.47 -2.34 11.46
C SER A 27 -5.81 -0.99 11.21
N VAL A 28 -6.44 0.08 11.71
CA VAL A 28 -5.96 1.46 11.61
C VAL A 28 -5.45 1.92 12.96
N ASP A 29 -4.23 2.44 12.98
CA ASP A 29 -3.65 3.11 14.14
C ASP A 29 -3.33 4.57 13.79
N GLU A 30 -3.66 5.50 14.70
CA GLU A 30 -3.14 6.86 14.61
C GLU A 30 -1.66 6.85 15.00
N GLY A 31 -0.80 7.16 14.04
CA GLY A 31 0.65 7.17 14.20
C GLY A 31 1.17 8.48 14.78
N ARG A 32 2.49 8.57 14.89
CA ARG A 32 3.18 9.84 15.25
C ARG A 32 3.17 10.76 14.04
N PHE A 33 3.24 12.08 14.26
CA PHE A 33 3.33 13.08 13.18
C PHE A 33 2.08 13.19 12.28
N ASN A 34 0.88 13.05 12.87
CA ASN A 34 -0.40 13.08 12.15
C ASN A 34 -0.47 12.03 11.02
N SER A 35 0.16 10.87 11.22
CA SER A 35 0.06 9.78 10.27
C SER A 35 -1.09 8.83 10.60
N THR A 36 -1.59 8.14 9.58
CA THR A 36 -2.58 7.06 9.70
C THR A 36 -1.93 5.77 9.21
N SER A 37 -1.61 4.86 10.12
CA SER A 37 -0.96 3.58 9.82
C SER A 37 -1.97 2.49 9.55
N PHE A 38 -1.72 1.68 8.51
CA PHE A 38 -2.51 0.51 8.16
C PHE A 38 -1.72 -0.75 8.44
N LYS A 39 -2.31 -1.68 9.20
CA LYS A 39 -1.65 -2.92 9.59
C LYS A 39 -2.48 -4.12 9.20
N LEU A 40 -1.84 -5.13 8.62
CA LEU A 40 -2.42 -6.45 8.38
C LEU A 40 -1.83 -7.42 9.41
N ALA A 41 -2.68 -8.03 10.22
CA ALA A 41 -2.27 -8.97 11.27
C ALA A 41 -1.12 -8.43 12.16
N GLY A 42 -1.18 -7.15 12.50
CA GLY A 42 -0.19 -6.46 13.35
C GLY A 42 1.09 -6.02 12.64
N ARG A 43 1.26 -6.30 11.34
CA ARG A 43 2.39 -5.79 10.53
C ARG A 43 1.94 -4.62 9.68
N GLU A 44 2.70 -3.52 9.72
CA GLU A 44 2.42 -2.35 8.88
C GLU A 44 2.59 -2.70 7.40
N ILE A 45 1.63 -2.24 6.59
CA ILE A 45 1.68 -2.31 5.11
C ILE A 45 1.99 -0.93 4.50
N GLY A 46 1.81 0.12 5.30
CA GLY A 46 2.15 1.49 4.99
C GLY A 46 1.37 2.46 5.88
N HIS A 47 1.61 3.75 5.69
CA HIS A 47 0.94 4.81 6.41
C HIS A 47 0.78 6.07 5.55
N LEU A 48 -0.23 6.87 5.88
CA LEU A 48 -0.48 8.17 5.25
C LEU A 48 -0.01 9.29 6.14
N HIS A 49 0.76 10.21 5.57
CA HIS A 49 0.96 11.57 6.08
C HIS A 49 -0.06 12.53 5.43
N PRO A 50 -0.12 13.80 5.85
CA PRO A 50 -1.02 14.77 5.21
C PRO A 50 -0.85 14.95 3.70
N ARG A 51 0.32 14.60 3.14
CA ARG A 51 0.65 14.81 1.72
C ARG A 51 1.43 13.64 1.09
N LEU A 52 1.67 12.57 1.83
CA LEU A 52 2.54 11.48 1.39
C LEU A 52 1.89 10.15 1.78
N ALA A 53 2.08 9.14 0.94
CA ALA A 53 1.83 7.75 1.30
C ALA A 53 3.17 7.01 1.33
N ASP A 54 3.54 6.50 2.49
CA ASP A 54 4.69 5.63 2.66
C ASP A 54 4.21 4.18 2.70
N ILE A 55 4.69 3.36 1.77
CA ILE A 55 4.13 2.02 1.55
C ILE A 55 5.26 0.98 1.50
N ASP A 56 5.06 -0.12 2.21
CA ASP A 56 6.04 -1.19 2.37
C ASP A 56 5.79 -2.34 1.38
N TYR A 57 6.86 -2.79 0.73
CA TYR A 57 6.86 -3.92 -0.21
C TYR A 57 8.09 -4.82 0.02
N PRO A 58 8.04 -6.09 -0.43
CA PRO A 58 9.26 -6.85 -0.71
C PRO A 58 10.16 -6.11 -1.71
N ARG A 59 11.48 -6.26 -1.56
CA ARG A 59 12.48 -5.45 -2.26
C ARG A 59 12.35 -5.50 -3.79
N SER A 60 12.08 -6.67 -4.37
CA SER A 60 11.94 -6.84 -5.82
C SER A 60 10.76 -6.03 -6.37
N LEU A 61 9.59 -6.14 -5.74
CA LEU A 61 8.41 -5.37 -6.11
C LEU A 61 8.63 -3.87 -5.90
N ARG A 62 9.20 -3.47 -4.76
CA ARG A 62 9.60 -2.07 -4.49
C ARG A 62 10.43 -1.49 -5.64
N ASN A 63 11.49 -2.19 -6.03
CA ASN A 63 12.41 -1.71 -7.06
C ASN A 63 11.73 -1.60 -8.42
N GLN A 64 10.82 -2.52 -8.75
CA GLN A 64 10.06 -2.45 -10.00
C GLN A 64 9.08 -1.27 -10.02
N LEU A 65 8.36 -1.02 -8.92
CA LEU A 65 7.43 0.11 -8.82
C LEU A 65 8.15 1.45 -9.02
N ILE A 66 9.37 1.59 -8.47
CA ILE A 66 10.20 2.79 -8.67
C ILE A 66 10.71 2.87 -10.11
N ALA A 67 11.18 1.75 -10.69
CA ALA A 67 11.67 1.73 -12.06
C ALA A 67 10.59 2.09 -13.10
N ASP A 68 9.35 1.71 -12.83
CA ASP A 68 8.18 2.02 -13.68
C ASP A 68 7.62 3.43 -13.42
N GLY A 69 8.18 4.19 -12.47
CA GLY A 69 7.75 5.54 -12.14
C GLY A 69 6.38 5.61 -11.45
N LEU A 70 5.93 4.51 -10.85
CA LEU A 70 4.63 4.42 -10.16
C LEU A 70 4.69 4.99 -8.74
N THR A 71 5.88 5.10 -8.18
CA THR A 71 6.16 5.65 -6.84
C THR A 71 7.64 6.00 -6.77
N GLU A 72 8.06 6.69 -5.71
CA GLU A 72 9.45 7.15 -5.55
C GLU A 72 10.17 6.42 -4.42
N GLN A 73 11.49 6.64 -4.33
CA GLN A 73 12.26 6.23 -3.16
C GLN A 73 11.68 6.88 -1.90
N HIS A 74 11.79 6.19 -0.77
CA HIS A 74 11.25 6.67 0.48
C HIS A 74 11.84 8.05 0.85
N HIS A 75 10.98 9.05 1.05
CA HIS A 75 11.33 10.46 1.09
C HIS A 75 12.34 10.78 2.19
N ALA A 76 12.12 10.26 3.41
CA ALA A 76 12.99 10.53 4.55
C ALA A 76 14.26 9.66 4.56
N VAL A 77 14.21 8.48 3.94
CA VAL A 77 15.31 7.51 3.92
C VAL A 77 15.34 6.85 2.54
N PRO A 78 15.98 7.47 1.53
CA PRO A 78 15.90 7.01 0.14
C PRO A 78 16.38 5.55 -0.08
N GLU A 79 17.36 5.13 0.71
CA GLU A 79 17.90 3.76 0.71
C GLU A 79 17.05 2.75 1.48
N HIS A 80 15.88 3.13 2.01
CA HIS A 80 15.02 2.22 2.76
C HIS A 80 14.71 0.98 1.92
N PRO A 81 15.02 -0.24 2.42
CA PRO A 81 15.04 -1.44 1.60
C PRO A 81 13.67 -1.89 1.11
N ASN A 82 12.60 -1.43 1.77
CA ASN A 82 11.25 -1.94 1.60
C ASN A 82 10.20 -0.84 1.36
N ALA A 83 10.51 0.41 1.63
CA ALA A 83 9.51 1.48 1.58
C ALA A 83 9.67 2.33 0.33
N THR A 84 8.55 2.86 -0.15
CA THR A 84 8.45 3.89 -1.19
C THR A 84 7.63 5.04 -0.66
N THR A 85 7.79 6.23 -1.25
CA THR A 85 6.91 7.37 -0.97
C THR A 85 6.19 7.78 -2.25
N PHE A 86 4.88 8.02 -2.13
CA PHE A 86 4.08 8.67 -3.17
C PHE A 86 3.58 10.02 -2.65
N HIS A 87 3.75 11.08 -3.45
CA HIS A 87 3.28 12.43 -3.13
C HIS A 87 1.82 12.62 -3.55
N ILE A 88 0.96 12.95 -2.60
CA ILE A 88 -0.47 13.18 -2.82
C ILE A 88 -0.67 14.67 -3.06
N GLU A 89 -0.83 15.04 -4.33
CA GLU A 89 -0.93 16.42 -4.77
C GLU A 89 -2.38 16.86 -4.96
N SER A 90 -3.27 15.93 -5.29
CA SER A 90 -4.68 16.20 -5.59
C SER A 90 -5.62 15.04 -5.28
N ALA A 91 -6.92 15.22 -5.52
CA ALA A 91 -7.92 14.15 -5.43
C ALA A 91 -7.75 13.10 -6.54
N ASP A 92 -7.12 13.44 -7.67
CA ASP A 92 -6.90 12.50 -8.78
C ASP A 92 -5.89 11.39 -8.40
N ASP A 93 -5.13 11.60 -7.33
CA ASP A 93 -4.13 10.65 -6.82
C ASP A 93 -4.75 9.53 -5.95
N ILE A 94 -6.00 9.68 -5.51
CA ILE A 94 -6.65 8.77 -4.54
C ILE A 94 -6.64 7.33 -5.06
N ASP A 95 -7.08 7.13 -6.31
CA ASP A 95 -7.17 5.80 -6.90
C ASP A 95 -5.79 5.16 -7.06
N HIS A 96 -4.78 5.96 -7.41
CA HIS A 96 -3.41 5.48 -7.56
C HIS A 96 -2.78 5.09 -6.20
N VAL A 97 -3.00 5.89 -5.16
CA VAL A 97 -2.55 5.56 -3.81
C VAL A 97 -3.25 4.31 -3.28
N ALA A 98 -4.56 4.20 -3.50
CA ALA A 98 -5.32 3.00 -3.13
C ALA A 98 -4.81 1.76 -3.89
N TRP A 99 -4.48 1.90 -5.17
CA TRP A 99 -3.88 0.84 -5.99
C TRP A 99 -2.52 0.37 -5.44
N LEU A 100 -1.64 1.31 -5.05
CA LEU A 100 -0.36 1.02 -4.42
C LEU A 100 -0.53 0.27 -3.08
N PHE A 101 -1.42 0.75 -2.21
CA PHE A 101 -1.74 0.05 -0.96
C PHE A 101 -2.32 -1.34 -1.21
N ARG A 102 -3.13 -1.52 -2.25
CA ARG A 102 -3.75 -2.80 -2.57
C ARG A 102 -2.71 -3.84 -3.03
N LEU A 103 -1.68 -3.43 -3.77
CA LEU A 103 -0.54 -4.29 -4.08
C LEU A 103 0.20 -4.75 -2.81
N SER A 104 0.49 -3.82 -1.90
CA SER A 104 1.14 -4.15 -0.61
C SER A 104 0.27 -5.10 0.21
N TYR A 105 -1.03 -4.85 0.27
CA TYR A 105 -1.99 -5.72 0.94
C TYR A 105 -1.97 -7.14 0.36
N LEU A 106 -2.16 -7.30 -0.95
CA LEU A 106 -2.23 -8.62 -1.59
C LEU A 106 -0.95 -9.43 -1.39
N ILE A 107 0.23 -8.80 -1.52
CA ILE A 107 1.48 -9.54 -1.34
C ILE A 107 1.69 -9.96 0.12
N ARG A 108 1.24 -9.14 1.07
CA ARG A 108 1.32 -9.47 2.50
C ARG A 108 0.34 -10.57 2.89
N VAL A 109 -0.86 -10.57 2.32
CA VAL A 109 -1.82 -11.68 2.50
C VAL A 109 -1.25 -12.97 1.92
N ALA A 110 -0.69 -12.95 0.71
CA ALA A 110 -0.09 -14.12 0.09
C ALA A 110 1.05 -14.71 0.95
N ILE A 111 1.99 -13.87 1.41
CA ILE A 111 3.07 -14.28 2.31
C ILE A 111 2.51 -14.86 3.62
N GLN A 112 1.46 -14.24 4.18
CA GLN A 112 0.84 -14.74 5.42
C GLN A 112 0.15 -16.09 5.22
N GLN A 113 -0.54 -16.31 4.09
CA GLN A 113 -1.21 -17.58 3.77
C GLN A 113 -0.19 -18.73 3.58
N GLU A 114 0.98 -18.45 3.02
CA GLU A 114 2.04 -19.45 2.92
C GLU A 114 2.61 -19.86 4.28
N VAL A 115 2.79 -18.89 5.18
CA VAL A 115 3.29 -19.12 6.56
C VAL A 115 2.20 -19.74 7.46
N GLY A 116 0.93 -19.42 7.19
CA GLY A 116 -0.22 -19.67 8.05
C GLY A 116 -1.00 -20.96 7.77
N LYS A 117 -0.50 -21.89 6.94
CA LYS A 117 -1.11 -23.22 6.67
C LYS A 117 -1.37 -24.11 7.91
N GLY A 118 -1.22 -23.60 9.12
CA GLY A 118 -1.41 -24.30 10.39
C GLY A 118 -2.69 -23.97 11.16
N GLU A 119 -3.18 -22.72 11.25
CA GLU A 119 -4.28 -22.40 12.20
C GLU A 119 -5.18 -21.22 11.78
N SER A 120 -6.49 -21.52 11.73
CA SER A 120 -7.68 -20.65 11.88
C SER A 120 -8.31 -19.96 10.66
N GLU A 121 -9.65 -19.88 10.74
CA GLU A 121 -10.64 -19.32 9.80
C GLU A 121 -10.25 -17.90 9.36
N SER A 122 -9.51 -17.81 8.27
CA SER A 122 -9.19 -16.54 7.61
C SER A 122 -10.03 -16.41 6.35
N VAL A 123 -10.47 -15.19 6.05
CA VAL A 123 -11.07 -14.89 4.75
C VAL A 123 -10.05 -15.28 3.69
N GLU A 124 -10.34 -16.32 2.92
CA GLU A 124 -9.48 -16.75 1.82
C GLU A 124 -9.59 -15.69 0.72
N ILE A 125 -8.59 -14.82 0.68
CA ILE A 125 -8.50 -13.81 -0.37
C ILE A 125 -7.87 -14.47 -1.57
N ASP A 126 -8.63 -14.48 -2.66
CA ASP A 126 -8.13 -14.89 -3.97
C ASP A 126 -7.13 -13.84 -4.47
N ILE A 127 -5.85 -14.12 -4.24
CA ILE A 127 -4.73 -13.24 -4.60
C ILE A 127 -4.68 -13.03 -6.11
N GLN A 128 -4.96 -14.07 -6.89
CA GLN A 128 -4.90 -14.00 -8.34
C GLN A 128 -6.02 -13.11 -8.87
N LYS A 129 -7.26 -13.33 -8.40
CA LYS A 129 -8.39 -12.45 -8.75
C LYS A 129 -8.12 -11.01 -8.34
N GLY A 130 -7.58 -10.78 -7.14
CA GLY A 130 -7.24 -9.44 -6.66
C GLY A 130 -6.18 -8.75 -7.53
N LEU A 131 -5.17 -9.50 -8.00
CA LEU A 131 -4.14 -8.99 -8.89
C LEU A 131 -4.67 -8.73 -10.30
N ASP A 132 -5.62 -9.55 -10.78
CA ASP A 132 -6.30 -9.37 -12.06
C ASP A 132 -7.20 -8.12 -12.06
N GLU A 133 -7.92 -7.88 -10.96
CA GLU A 133 -8.72 -6.66 -10.76
C GLU A 133 -7.87 -5.39 -10.72
N LEU A 134 -6.65 -5.47 -10.18
CA LEU A 134 -5.70 -4.35 -10.20
C LEU A 134 -5.13 -4.04 -11.58
N ALA A 135 -5.19 -5.01 -12.50
CA ALA A 135 -4.64 -4.92 -13.84
C ALA A 135 -3.24 -4.26 -13.92
N PRO A 136 -2.25 -4.68 -13.10
CA PRO A 136 -0.92 -4.11 -13.16
C PRO A 136 -0.24 -4.41 -14.50
N SER A 137 0.78 -3.64 -14.85
CA SER A 137 1.67 -3.98 -15.95
C SER A 137 2.29 -5.37 -15.75
N ASN A 138 2.71 -6.01 -16.85
CA ASN A 138 3.38 -7.32 -16.78
C ASN A 138 4.67 -7.26 -15.95
N THR A 139 5.37 -6.12 -15.95
CA THR A 139 6.59 -5.92 -15.15
C THR A 139 6.28 -5.97 -13.65
N VAL A 140 5.24 -5.26 -13.20
CA VAL A 140 4.79 -5.25 -11.81
C VAL A 140 4.24 -6.62 -11.40
N ARG A 141 3.44 -7.27 -12.26
CA ARG A 141 2.92 -8.63 -12.01
C ARG A 141 4.06 -9.63 -11.81
N ASN A 142 5.03 -9.65 -12.71
CA ASN A 142 6.18 -10.55 -12.62
C ASN A 142 7.00 -10.28 -11.34
N ALA A 143 7.18 -9.01 -10.95
CA ALA A 143 7.89 -8.66 -9.72
C ALA A 143 7.13 -9.05 -8.45
N PHE A 144 5.80 -8.97 -8.47
CA PHE A 144 4.92 -9.45 -7.41
C PHE A 144 5.06 -10.98 -7.26
N GLU A 145 4.91 -11.73 -8.35
CA GLU A 145 5.03 -13.20 -8.33
C GLU A 145 6.43 -13.65 -7.89
N ALA A 146 7.49 -13.00 -8.39
CA ALA A 146 8.86 -13.30 -7.99
C ALA A 146 9.12 -13.05 -6.50
N ALA A 147 8.42 -12.11 -5.88
CA ALA A 147 8.54 -11.82 -4.46
C ALA A 147 7.89 -12.86 -3.55
N LEU A 148 7.06 -13.76 -4.09
CA LEU A 148 6.46 -14.88 -3.35
C LEU A 148 7.33 -16.15 -3.36
N VAL A 149 8.26 -16.26 -4.33
CA VAL A 149 9.06 -17.48 -4.53
C VAL A 149 10.42 -17.44 -3.81
N GLY A 150 10.80 -16.29 -3.23
CA GLY A 150 12.09 -16.07 -2.57
C GLY A 150 12.00 -15.97 -1.05
#